data_AF-A0A6G3WZ57-F1
#
_entry.id   AF-A0A6G3WZ57-F1
#
_cell.length_a   1.000
_cell.length_b   1.000
_cell.length_c   1.000
_cell.angle_alpha   90.00
_cell.angle_beta   90.00
_cell.angle_gamma   90.00
#
_symmetry.space_group_name_H-M   'P 1'
#
loop_
_entity.id
_entity.type
_entity.pdbx_description
1 polymer ?
#
loop_
_entity_poly.entity_id
_entity_poly.type
_entity_poly.pdbx_seq_one_letter_code
_entity_poly.pdbx_strand_id
1 'polypeptide(L)'
;MMRTLAQTGQGWMTFKDASNRTANQTAEPGRVVHSSNLCTEILEVTDDGETAVCNLGSVNLGAFVADGSIDWDRLDATVRTAVTFLDRVVDINFYPTEQAGNSNSRWRPVGLGAMGLQDVFFQLRLPFDSPEARALSTKISERIM
;
A
#
# COMPACT_ATOMS: atom_id res chain seq x y z
N MET A 1 -3.68 16.31 21.67
CA MET A 1 -3.22 15.67 20.42
C MET A 1 -1.95 16.32 19.88
N MET A 2 -1.99 17.56 19.35
CA MET A 2 -0.81 18.19 18.71
C MET A 2 0.45 18.31 19.59
N ARG A 3 0.30 18.57 20.91
CA ARG A 3 1.43 18.62 21.84
C ARG A 3 2.20 17.31 21.89
N THR A 4 1.50 16.19 22.02
CA THR A 4 2.10 14.85 22.07
C THR A 4 2.82 14.55 20.77
N LEU A 5 2.17 14.80 19.62
CA LEU A 5 2.78 14.60 18.30
C LEU A 5 4.07 15.41 18.15
N ALA A 6 4.07 16.68 18.55
CA ALA A 6 5.25 17.54 18.45
C ALA A 6 6.40 17.10 19.37
N GLN A 7 6.09 16.49 20.51
CA GLN A 7 7.10 16.11 21.51
C GLN A 7 7.67 14.71 21.29
N THR A 8 6.87 13.78 20.77
CA THR A 8 7.24 12.36 20.73
C THR A 8 7.15 11.74 19.34
N GLY A 9 6.56 12.45 18.36
CA GLY A 9 6.20 11.88 17.06
C GLY A 9 5.01 10.90 17.13
N GLN A 10 4.33 10.78 18.27
CA GLN A 10 3.26 9.81 18.52
C GLN A 10 1.87 10.44 18.62
N GLY A 11 0.84 9.60 18.52
CA GLY A 11 -0.54 10.04 18.36
C GLY A 11 -0.83 10.37 16.90
N TRP A 12 -0.38 9.49 15.99
CA TRP A 12 -0.59 9.59 14.56
C TRP A 12 -2.05 9.91 14.22
N MET A 13 -2.24 10.61 13.11
CA MET A 13 -3.54 11.09 12.68
C MET A 13 -4.03 10.26 11.49
N THR A 14 -5.09 9.50 11.72
CA THR A 14 -5.78 8.71 10.69
C THR A 14 -7.26 9.10 10.63
N PHE A 15 -7.87 9.05 9.45
CA PHE A 15 -9.21 9.57 9.23
C PHE A 15 -10.24 8.46 8.97
N LYS A 16 -10.90 8.00 10.04
CA LYS A 16 -11.86 6.88 10.03
C LYS A 16 -12.89 6.95 8.88
N ASP A 17 -13.52 8.11 8.70
CA ASP A 17 -14.63 8.25 7.74
C ASP A 17 -14.14 8.20 6.30
N ALA A 18 -12.94 8.70 6.02
CA ALA A 18 -12.32 8.56 4.70
C ALA A 18 -11.98 7.09 4.43
N SER A 19 -11.32 6.43 5.39
CA SER A 19 -10.96 5.01 5.30
C SER A 19 -12.18 4.13 5.02
N ASN A 20 -13.27 4.29 5.79
CA ASN A 20 -14.47 3.46 5.61
C ASN A 20 -15.26 3.80 4.34
N ARG A 21 -15.18 5.03 3.82
CA ARG A 21 -15.88 5.42 2.58
C ARG A 21 -15.21 4.86 1.33
N THR A 22 -13.89 4.67 1.35
CA THR A 22 -13.11 4.28 0.16
C THR A 22 -12.56 2.86 0.20
N ALA A 23 -12.61 2.16 1.34
CA ALA A 23 -12.18 0.77 1.41
C ALA A 23 -13.12 -0.14 0.62
N ASN A 24 -12.57 -1.02 -0.22
CA ASN A 24 -13.40 -1.95 -0.99
C ASN A 24 -14.15 -2.96 -0.10
N GLN A 25 -13.55 -3.39 1.02
CA GLN A 25 -14.16 -4.35 1.94
C GLN A 25 -15.40 -3.80 2.67
N THR A 26 -15.51 -2.48 2.86
CA THR A 26 -16.69 -1.85 3.49
C THR A 26 -17.86 -1.65 2.53
N ALA A 27 -17.68 -2.00 1.25
CA ALA A 27 -18.80 -2.12 0.32
C ALA A 27 -19.73 -3.29 0.69
N GLU A 28 -19.23 -4.30 1.41
CA GLU A 28 -20.07 -5.34 2.01
C GLU A 28 -20.81 -4.79 3.25
N PRO A 29 -22.16 -4.86 3.28
CA PRO A 29 -22.94 -4.35 4.40
C PRO A 29 -22.52 -4.94 5.75
N GLY A 30 -22.37 -4.08 6.75
CA GLY A 30 -21.99 -4.47 8.11
C GLY A 30 -20.48 -4.64 8.34
N ARG A 31 -19.64 -4.41 7.32
CA ARG A 31 -18.18 -4.43 7.45
C ARG A 31 -17.64 -3.03 7.74
N VAL A 32 -16.71 -2.95 8.70
CA VAL A 32 -16.15 -1.68 9.21
C VAL A 32 -14.65 -1.81 9.41
N VAL A 33 -13.89 -0.84 8.90
CA VAL A 33 -12.47 -0.65 9.24
C VAL A 33 -12.40 0.10 10.57
N HIS A 34 -11.96 -0.59 11.62
CA HIS A 34 -11.90 -0.04 12.97
C HIS A 34 -10.60 0.73 13.26
N SER A 35 -9.50 0.33 12.63
CA SER A 35 -8.18 0.92 12.82
C SER A 35 -7.33 0.77 11.56
N SER A 36 -6.14 1.38 11.57
CA SER A 36 -5.07 1.01 10.65
C SER A 36 -4.09 0.02 11.32
N ASN A 37 -2.97 -0.28 10.68
CA ASN A 37 -1.86 -1.06 11.24
C ASN A 37 -0.81 -0.13 11.91
N LEU A 38 0.34 -0.73 12.25
CA LEU A 38 1.48 -0.04 12.87
C LEU A 38 2.05 1.09 12.00
N CYS A 39 2.05 0.96 10.68
CA CYS A 39 2.67 1.93 9.79
C CYS A 39 1.66 2.88 9.10
N THR A 40 0.37 2.76 9.47
CA THR A 40 -0.75 3.62 9.06
C THR A 40 -1.17 3.51 7.58
N GLU A 41 -0.69 2.51 6.85
CA GLU A 41 -0.95 2.29 5.42
C GLU A 41 -2.04 1.26 5.13
N ILE A 42 -2.34 0.37 6.08
CA ILE A 42 -3.31 -0.71 5.89
C ILE A 42 -4.66 -0.34 6.47
N LEU A 43 -5.71 -0.54 5.67
CA LEU A 43 -7.10 -0.26 6.02
C LEU A 43 -7.95 -1.48 5.64
N GLU A 44 -8.02 -2.42 6.57
CA GLU A 44 -8.74 -3.68 6.40
C GLU A 44 -9.77 -3.86 7.52
N VAL A 45 -10.84 -4.58 7.20
CA VAL A 45 -11.93 -4.88 8.12
C VAL A 45 -11.46 -5.90 9.15
N THR A 46 -11.89 -5.69 10.39
CA THR A 46 -11.64 -6.58 11.51
C THR A 46 -12.91 -6.76 12.33
N ASP A 47 -13.07 -7.93 12.92
CA ASP A 47 -14.10 -8.25 13.90
C ASP A 47 -13.58 -9.32 14.88
N ASP A 48 -14.43 -9.80 15.80
CA ASP A 48 -14.02 -10.79 16.81
C ASP A 48 -13.56 -12.14 16.20
N GLY A 49 -13.94 -12.43 14.94
CA GLY A 49 -13.56 -13.63 14.19
C GLY A 49 -12.50 -13.39 13.11
N GLU A 50 -12.18 -12.14 12.77
CA GLU A 50 -11.28 -11.75 11.68
C GLU A 50 -10.17 -10.81 12.17
N THR A 51 -8.92 -11.31 12.13
CA THR A 51 -7.72 -10.47 12.29
C THR A 51 -7.12 -10.22 10.92
N ALA A 52 -7.15 -8.97 10.46
CA ALA A 52 -6.57 -8.55 9.18
C ALA A 52 -5.07 -8.90 9.08
N VAL A 53 -4.62 -9.29 7.89
CA VAL A 53 -3.25 -9.74 7.63
C VAL A 53 -2.70 -9.02 6.41
N CYS A 54 -1.53 -8.40 6.58
CA CYS A 54 -0.92 -7.62 5.53
C CYS A 54 0.19 -8.42 4.80
N ASN A 55 -0.01 -8.69 3.51
CA ASN A 55 0.98 -9.35 2.63
C ASN A 55 1.62 -8.27 1.74
N LEU A 56 2.87 -7.88 2.05
CA LEU A 56 3.51 -6.70 1.47
C LEU A 56 4.62 -7.01 0.46
N GLY A 57 4.71 -6.17 -0.57
CA GLY A 57 5.84 -6.11 -1.49
C GLY A 57 6.05 -4.69 -2.01
N SER A 58 7.28 -4.37 -2.45
CA SER A 58 7.61 -3.04 -2.97
C SER A 58 8.37 -3.11 -4.28
N VAL A 59 7.91 -2.36 -5.29
CA VAL A 59 8.62 -2.22 -6.56
C VAL A 59 9.69 -1.13 -6.44
N ASN A 60 10.93 -1.43 -6.87
CA ASN A 60 12.01 -0.44 -6.95
C ASN A 60 11.86 0.43 -8.20
N LEU A 61 11.28 1.62 -8.07
CA LEU A 61 10.99 2.52 -9.20
C LEU A 61 12.25 2.97 -9.93
N GLY A 62 13.34 3.27 -9.21
CA GLY A 62 14.60 3.75 -9.79
C GLY A 62 15.27 2.73 -10.71
N ALA A 63 14.91 1.45 -10.62
CA ALA A 63 15.39 0.44 -11.56
C ALA A 63 14.81 0.63 -12.97
N PHE A 64 13.61 1.20 -13.09
CA PHE A 64 12.86 1.33 -14.36
C PHE A 64 13.18 2.60 -15.13
N VAL A 65 14.09 3.45 -14.64
CA VAL A 65 14.51 4.62 -15.39
C VAL A 65 15.61 4.22 -16.36
N ALA A 66 15.36 4.45 -17.65
CA ALA A 66 16.30 4.23 -18.73
C ALA A 66 16.16 5.36 -19.76
N ASP A 67 17.30 5.80 -20.31
CA ASP A 67 17.34 6.80 -21.39
C ASP A 67 16.53 8.08 -21.11
N GLY A 68 16.53 8.54 -19.86
CA GLY A 68 15.82 9.76 -19.44
C GLY A 68 14.31 9.63 -19.34
N SER A 69 13.77 8.40 -19.29
CA SER A 69 12.34 8.14 -19.09
C SER A 69 12.10 6.85 -18.28
N ILE A 70 10.85 6.58 -17.91
CA ILE A 70 10.48 5.31 -17.26
C ILE A 70 10.11 4.29 -18.33
N ASP A 71 10.70 3.09 -18.22
CA ASP A 71 10.31 1.87 -18.94
C ASP A 71 8.99 1.34 -18.36
N TRP A 72 7.88 1.86 -18.88
CA TRP A 72 6.53 1.57 -18.41
C TRP A 72 6.11 0.13 -18.66
N ASP A 73 6.54 -0.49 -19.77
CA ASP A 73 6.15 -1.86 -20.10
C ASP A 73 6.81 -2.85 -19.14
N ARG A 74 8.07 -2.62 -18.78
CA ARG A 74 8.76 -3.44 -17.79
C ARG A 74 8.22 -3.23 -16.38
N LEU A 75 7.81 -2.01 -16.03
CA LEU A 75 7.14 -1.73 -14.77
C LEU A 75 5.82 -2.50 -14.67
N ASP A 76 4.95 -2.40 -15.68
CA ASP A 76 3.66 -3.10 -15.73
C ASP A 76 3.82 -4.63 -15.61
N ALA A 77 4.79 -5.20 -16.34
CA ALA A 77 5.08 -6.64 -16.27
C ALA A 77 5.57 -7.07 -14.88
N THR A 78 6.37 -6.23 -14.22
CA THR A 78 6.87 -6.48 -12.86
C THR A 78 5.76 -6.41 -11.83
N VAL A 79 4.88 -5.39 -11.91
CA VAL A 79 3.71 -5.23 -11.04
C VAL A 79 2.81 -6.47 -11.11
N ARG A 80 2.46 -6.93 -12.32
CA ARG A 80 1.65 -8.15 -12.53
C ARG A 80 2.27 -9.39 -11.87
N THR A 81 3.58 -9.53 -11.99
CA THR A 81 4.33 -10.63 -11.38
C THR A 81 4.32 -10.52 -9.86
N ALA A 82 4.57 -9.32 -9.32
CA ALA A 82 4.59 -9.05 -7.89
C ALA A 82 3.24 -9.34 -7.23
N VAL A 83 2.13 -8.86 -7.81
CA VAL A 83 0.77 -9.15 -7.31
C VAL A 83 0.51 -10.67 -7.29
N THR A 84 0.90 -11.39 -8.35
CA THR A 84 0.76 -12.86 -8.38
C THR A 84 1.55 -13.55 -7.25
N PHE A 85 2.72 -13.02 -6.90
CA PHE A 85 3.52 -13.57 -5.80
C PHE A 85 2.89 -13.24 -4.45
N LEU A 86 2.39 -12.02 -4.26
CA LEU A 86 1.70 -11.62 -3.03
C LEU A 86 0.43 -12.44 -2.79
N ASP A 87 -0.35 -12.72 -3.84
CA ASP A 87 -1.53 -13.58 -3.71
C ASP A 87 -1.15 -15.01 -3.30
N ARG A 88 -0.06 -15.56 -3.85
CA ARG A 88 0.45 -16.88 -3.42
C ARG A 88 0.93 -16.91 -1.97
N VAL A 89 1.43 -15.79 -1.44
CA VAL A 89 1.82 -15.70 -0.02
C VAL A 89 0.63 -16.00 0.88
N VAL A 90 -0.59 -15.58 0.51
CA VAL A 90 -1.82 -15.90 1.26
C VAL A 90 -1.99 -17.41 1.45
N ASP A 91 -1.66 -18.22 0.46
CA ASP A 91 -1.87 -19.67 0.53
C ASP A 91 -0.77 -20.41 1.32
N ILE A 92 0.48 -19.93 1.23
CA ILE A 92 1.63 -20.61 1.84
C ILE A 92 1.98 -20.09 3.23
N ASN A 93 1.38 -18.99 3.67
CA ASN A 93 1.72 -18.37 4.94
C ASN A 93 1.35 -19.27 6.13
N PHE A 94 2.16 -19.21 7.18
CA PHE A 94 1.81 -19.78 8.47
C PHE A 94 1.02 -18.74 9.27
N TYR A 95 -0.24 -19.05 9.57
CA TYR A 95 -1.09 -18.16 10.36
C TYR A 95 -0.98 -18.51 11.85
N PRO A 96 -0.57 -17.55 12.70
CA PRO A 96 -0.40 -17.81 14.13
C PRO A 96 -1.72 -17.94 14.89
N THR A 97 -2.83 -17.50 14.30
CA THR A 97 -4.18 -17.59 14.86
C THR A 97 -5.19 -17.99 13.79
N GLU A 98 -6.29 -18.64 14.19
CA GLU A 98 -7.36 -19.03 13.27
C GLU A 98 -8.03 -17.79 12.65
N GLN A 99 -8.22 -16.72 13.42
CA GLN A 99 -8.82 -15.46 12.95
C GLN A 99 -8.01 -14.82 11.82
N ALA A 100 -6.67 -14.92 11.88
CA ALA A 100 -5.78 -14.44 10.83
C ALA A 100 -5.91 -15.28 9.55
N GLY A 101 -5.95 -16.61 9.68
CA GLY A 101 -6.16 -17.52 8.57
C GLY A 101 -7.53 -17.34 7.91
N ASN A 102 -8.58 -17.18 8.71
CA ASN A 102 -9.95 -16.93 8.25
C ASN A 102 -10.06 -15.62 7.45
N SER A 103 -9.54 -14.52 8.01
CA SER A 103 -9.59 -13.20 7.38
C SER A 103 -8.83 -13.20 6.04
N ASN A 104 -7.57 -13.66 6.04
CA ASN A 104 -6.73 -13.60 4.84
C ASN A 104 -7.24 -14.55 3.74
N SER A 105 -7.77 -15.73 4.10
CA SER A 105 -8.35 -16.66 3.11
C SER A 105 -9.63 -16.13 2.48
N ARG A 106 -10.46 -15.41 3.25
CA ARG A 106 -11.70 -14.81 2.77
C ARG A 106 -11.44 -13.61 1.85
N TRP A 107 -10.65 -12.66 2.32
CA TRP A 107 -10.51 -11.36 1.69
C TRP A 107 -9.35 -11.27 0.70
N ARG A 108 -8.34 -12.14 0.86
CA ARG A 108 -7.08 -12.17 0.10
C ARG A 108 -6.46 -10.78 -0.16
N PRO A 109 -6.36 -9.90 0.85
CA PRO A 109 -5.76 -8.59 0.66
C PRO A 109 -4.25 -8.70 0.38
N VAL A 110 -3.77 -7.85 -0.52
CA VAL A 110 -2.34 -7.70 -0.82
C VAL A 110 -2.00 -6.21 -0.84
N GLY A 111 -0.82 -5.86 -0.32
CA GLY A 111 -0.31 -4.49 -0.33
C GLY A 111 0.93 -4.39 -1.22
N LEU A 112 0.75 -3.92 -2.45
CA LEU A 112 1.86 -3.58 -3.33
C LEU A 112 2.20 -2.09 -3.18
N GLY A 113 3.37 -1.82 -2.61
CA GLY A 113 3.94 -0.49 -2.52
C GLY A 113 5.00 -0.22 -3.59
N ALA A 114 5.64 0.93 -3.47
CA ALA A 114 6.78 1.32 -4.28
C ALA A 114 7.88 1.93 -3.39
N MET A 115 9.12 1.82 -3.83
CA MET A 115 10.28 2.47 -3.24
C MET A 115 11.13 3.15 -4.31
N GLY A 116 12.02 4.05 -3.92
CA GLY A 116 12.92 4.74 -4.85
C GLY A 116 12.27 5.83 -5.70
N LEU A 117 11.14 6.42 -5.27
CA LEU A 117 10.52 7.55 -5.97
C LEU A 117 11.48 8.75 -6.08
N GLN A 118 12.24 9.02 -5.02
CA GLN A 118 13.26 10.08 -5.02
C GLN A 118 14.39 9.79 -6.03
N ASP A 119 14.78 8.52 -6.19
CA ASP A 119 15.82 8.13 -7.15
C ASP A 119 15.35 8.39 -8.59
N VAL A 120 14.08 8.10 -8.89
CA VAL A 120 13.47 8.45 -10.20
C VAL A 120 13.60 9.94 -10.46
N PHE A 121 13.22 10.77 -9.49
CA PHE A 121 13.29 12.22 -9.65
C PHE A 121 14.72 12.71 -9.80
N PHE A 122 15.70 12.14 -9.09
CA PHE A 122 17.10 12.47 -9.28
C PHE A 122 17.64 12.09 -10.66
N GLN A 123 17.33 10.88 -11.14
CA GLN A 123 17.76 10.42 -12.46
C GLN A 123 17.15 11.25 -13.60
N LEU A 124 15.91 11.71 -13.43
CA LEU A 124 15.20 12.57 -14.37
C LEU A 124 15.44 14.07 -14.14
N ARG A 125 16.23 14.44 -13.12
CA ARG A 125 16.54 15.82 -12.72
C ARG A 125 15.29 16.66 -12.44
N LEU A 126 14.30 16.07 -11.79
CA LEU A 126 13.07 16.72 -11.37
C LEU A 126 13.16 17.12 -9.89
N PRO A 127 12.98 18.40 -9.53
CA PRO A 127 12.72 18.80 -8.15
C PRO A 127 11.45 18.11 -7.64
N PHE A 128 11.45 17.64 -6.39
CA PHE A 128 10.33 16.86 -5.83
C PHE A 128 9.01 17.64 -5.82
N ASP A 129 9.08 18.96 -5.65
CA ASP A 129 7.95 19.89 -5.59
C ASP A 129 7.54 20.45 -6.97
N SER A 130 8.20 20.03 -8.06
CA SER A 130 7.87 20.47 -9.40
C SER A 130 6.52 19.92 -9.90
N PRO A 131 5.78 20.67 -10.74
CA PRO A 131 4.58 20.16 -11.41
C PRO A 131 4.82 18.86 -12.19
N GLU A 132 6.00 18.72 -12.80
CA GLU A 132 6.43 17.55 -13.56
C GLU A 132 6.63 16.33 -12.66
N ALA A 133 7.29 16.47 -11.50
CA ALA A 133 7.43 15.40 -10.52
C ALA A 133 6.07 14.96 -9.97
N ARG A 134 5.16 15.93 -9.70
CA ARG A 134 3.79 15.62 -9.29
C ARG A 134 3.04 14.82 -10.36
N ALA A 135 3.07 15.26 -11.61
CA ALA A 135 2.42 14.56 -12.71
C ALA A 135 2.99 13.15 -12.91
N LEU A 136 4.31 13.00 -12.80
CA LEU A 136 4.96 11.70 -12.90
C LEU A 136 4.58 10.78 -11.73
N SER A 137 4.54 11.29 -10.49
CA SER A 137 4.10 10.54 -9.30
C SER A 137 2.67 10.03 -9.44
N THR A 138 1.76 10.88 -9.95
CA THR A 138 0.39 10.47 -10.26
C THR A 138 0.37 9.32 -11.26
N LYS A 139 1.11 9.44 -12.37
CA LYS A 139 1.18 8.40 -13.40
C LYS A 139 1.79 7.09 -12.90
N ILE A 140 2.81 7.15 -12.04
CA ILE A 140 3.37 5.96 -11.38
C ILE A 140 2.30 5.30 -10.51
N SER A 141 1.55 6.09 -9.73
CA SER A 141 0.51 5.59 -8.84
C SER A 141 -0.61 4.90 -9.62
N GLU A 142 -1.08 5.48 -10.74
CA GLU A 142 -2.09 4.88 -11.63
C GLU A 142 -1.69 3.49 -12.21
N ARG A 143 -0.39 3.17 -12.23
CA ARG A 143 0.12 1.92 -12.81
C ARG A 143 0.37 0.84 -11.75
N ILE A 144 0.54 1.24 -10.49
CA ILE A 144 0.86 0.35 -9.37
C ILE A 144 -0.35 0.12 -8.45
N MET A 145 -1.17 1.16 -8.24
CA MET A 145 -2.26 1.21 -7.26
C MET A 145 -3.64 1.12 -7.92
#